data_AF-A0A517YNX4-F1
#
_entry.id   AF-A0A517YNX4-F1
#
_cell.length_a   1.000
_cell.length_b   1.000
_cell.length_c   1.000
_cell.angle_alpha   90.00
_cell.angle_beta   90.00
_cell.angle_gamma   90.00
#
_symmetry.space_group_name_H-M   'P 1'
#
loop_
_entity.id
_entity.type
_entity.pdbx_description
1 polymer ?
#
loop_
_entity_poly.entity_id
_entity_poly.type
_entity_poly.pdbx_seq_one_letter_code
_entity_poly.pdbx_strand_id
1 'polypeptide(L)'
;MSTLTNTAEKPVSLHRFAWLPVVLLPLAVFALAGQWPVWFTAWVLAAAVYAGFKWLTFAESEAARNASFADALNYLFLWPGMDADAFLGNEPAVKPTRREVVLALLKTAAGLTLLFGVARFTTSLPLLVTGWVGIVGIALTLLFGVAHLLSIAWRLLGVNAQPIMNRPLWATSLSDFWGQRWNLAFHDVGREFVFRPLLRRVGVIWSTLAVFLFSGVVHDLVMSVPLRQGIGLPTIYFLLQGCAVLFERSRVGKRLGLSRGLIGRAFTAAIVLLPIGLLFHFAFLQQVILPTLEFIGAIG
;
A
#
# COMPACT_ATOMS: atom_id res chain seq x y z
N MET A 1 -25.16 -0.87 46.96
CA MET A 1 -26.03 -0.37 45.87
C MET A 1 -25.15 0.12 44.75
N SER A 2 -25.42 -0.36 43.54
CA SER A 2 -24.54 -0.36 42.38
C SER A 2 -24.26 1.03 41.81
N THR A 3 -23.00 1.24 41.47
CA THR A 3 -22.46 2.22 40.54
C THR A 3 -23.20 2.19 39.20
N LEU A 4 -23.96 3.25 38.91
CA LEU A 4 -24.42 3.56 37.56
C LEU A 4 -23.25 4.19 36.80
N THR A 5 -22.50 3.37 36.08
CA THR A 5 -21.59 3.82 35.03
C THR A 5 -22.38 4.56 33.96
N ASN A 6 -22.18 5.88 33.93
CA ASN A 6 -22.62 6.77 32.87
C ASN A 6 -22.03 6.29 31.54
N THR A 7 -22.82 5.56 30.76
CA THR A 7 -22.51 5.27 29.35
C THR A 7 -22.66 6.58 28.60
N ALA A 8 -21.58 7.36 28.54
CA ALA A 8 -21.48 8.48 27.63
C ALA A 8 -21.79 7.94 26.23
N GLU A 9 -22.94 8.34 25.69
CA GLU A 9 -23.30 8.11 24.31
C GLU A 9 -22.14 8.63 23.44
N LYS A 10 -21.46 7.71 22.75
CA LYS A 10 -20.49 8.09 21.70
C LYS A 10 -21.26 8.96 20.70
N PRO A 11 -20.80 10.19 20.37
CA PRO A 11 -21.51 11.01 19.41
C PRO A 11 -21.67 10.26 18.10
N VAL A 12 -22.93 10.00 17.75
CA VAL A 12 -23.35 9.39 16.49
C VAL A 12 -23.28 10.46 15.42
N SER A 13 -22.25 10.49 14.55
CA SER A 13 -22.41 11.17 13.25
C SER A 13 -21.40 10.82 12.15
N LEU A 14 -20.10 10.58 12.43
CA LEU A 14 -19.11 10.35 11.36
C LEU A 14 -19.00 8.88 10.90
N HIS A 15 -19.16 7.91 11.81
CA HIS A 15 -18.99 6.48 11.50
C HIS A 15 -19.91 5.95 10.40
N ARG A 16 -21.14 6.47 10.30
CA ARG A 16 -22.13 5.98 9.33
C ARG A 16 -21.78 6.36 7.89
N PHE A 17 -20.99 7.42 7.70
CA PHE A 17 -20.66 7.97 6.39
C PHE A 17 -19.17 7.87 6.05
N ALA A 18 -18.33 7.37 6.97
CA ALA A 18 -16.90 7.17 6.75
C ALA A 18 -16.60 6.29 5.52
N TRP A 19 -17.49 5.36 5.20
CA TRP A 19 -17.37 4.47 4.05
C TRP A 19 -17.85 5.06 2.72
N LEU A 20 -18.57 6.19 2.73
CA LEU A 20 -19.13 6.75 1.50
C LEU A 20 -18.04 7.05 0.47
N PRO A 21 -16.91 7.74 0.78
CA PRO A 21 -15.89 8.03 -0.23
C PRO A 21 -15.18 6.79 -0.78
N VAL A 22 -15.07 5.71 0.02
CA VAL A 22 -14.49 4.43 -0.43
C VAL A 22 -15.28 3.84 -1.60
N VAL A 23 -16.59 4.06 -1.64
CA VAL A 23 -17.48 3.54 -2.69
C VAL A 23 -17.75 4.58 -3.77
N LEU A 24 -18.12 5.80 -3.36
CA LEU A 24 -18.57 6.84 -4.28
C LEU A 24 -17.45 7.37 -5.17
N LEU A 25 -16.20 7.48 -4.68
CA LEU A 25 -15.11 8.01 -5.50
C LEU A 25 -14.75 7.06 -6.66
N PRO A 26 -14.53 5.74 -6.45
CA PRO A 26 -14.36 4.81 -7.57
C PRO A 26 -15.53 4.80 -8.56
N LEU A 27 -16.78 4.85 -8.08
CA LEU A 27 -17.96 4.90 -8.95
C LEU A 27 -18.00 6.18 -9.79
N ALA A 28 -17.66 7.33 -9.20
CA ALA A 28 -17.55 8.59 -9.92
C ALA A 28 -16.46 8.52 -11.00
N VAL A 29 -15.32 7.88 -10.72
CA VAL A 29 -14.29 7.64 -11.74
C VAL A 29 -14.87 6.83 -12.89
N PHE A 30 -15.56 5.71 -12.66
CA PHE A 30 -16.15 4.92 -13.74
C PHE A 30 -17.25 5.65 -14.51
N ALA A 31 -18.04 6.50 -13.85
CA ALA A 31 -19.06 7.32 -14.51
C ALA A 31 -18.44 8.36 -15.46
N LEU A 32 -17.23 8.85 -15.15
CA LEU A 32 -16.51 9.86 -15.94
C LEU A 32 -15.49 9.25 -16.92
N ALA A 33 -15.05 8.00 -16.68
CA ALA A 33 -13.96 7.34 -17.38
C ALA A 33 -14.19 7.15 -18.88
N GLY A 34 -15.45 7.15 -19.35
CA GLY A 34 -15.78 6.97 -20.78
C GLY A 34 -15.12 7.99 -21.70
N GLN A 35 -14.57 9.09 -21.16
CA GLN A 35 -13.90 10.16 -21.89
C GLN A 35 -12.36 10.10 -21.79
N TRP A 36 -11.80 9.14 -21.06
CA TRP A 36 -10.39 9.15 -20.68
C TRP A 36 -9.60 7.97 -21.24
N PRO A 37 -8.29 8.15 -21.54
CA PRO A 37 -7.40 7.04 -21.79
C PRO A 37 -7.35 6.06 -20.62
N VAL A 38 -7.13 4.78 -20.91
CA VAL A 38 -7.12 3.70 -19.91
C VAL A 38 -6.07 3.95 -18.82
N TRP A 39 -4.84 4.35 -19.19
CA TRP A 39 -3.77 4.65 -18.24
C TRP A 39 -4.17 5.76 -17.26
N PHE A 40 -4.82 6.82 -17.75
CA PHE A 40 -5.25 7.95 -16.94
C PHE A 40 -6.37 7.52 -15.99
N THR A 41 -7.34 6.76 -16.50
CA THR A 41 -8.42 6.17 -15.69
C THR A 41 -7.85 5.32 -14.55
N ALA A 42 -6.84 4.48 -14.82
CA ALA A 42 -6.22 3.64 -13.80
C ALA A 42 -5.54 4.46 -12.68
N TRP A 43 -4.83 5.54 -13.03
CA TRP A 43 -4.22 6.44 -12.04
C TRP A 43 -5.24 7.24 -11.23
N VAL A 44 -6.26 7.79 -11.89
CA VAL A 44 -7.35 8.52 -11.20
C VAL A 44 -8.11 7.56 -10.28
N LEU A 45 -8.34 6.31 -10.71
CA LEU A 45 -8.95 5.29 -9.87
C LEU A 45 -8.07 4.92 -8.67
N ALA A 46 -6.76 4.76 -8.86
CA ALA A 46 -5.81 4.55 -7.76
C ALA A 46 -5.87 5.69 -6.74
N ALA A 47 -5.89 6.94 -7.22
CA ALA A 47 -6.02 8.14 -6.38
C ALA A 47 -7.38 8.19 -5.64
N ALA A 48 -8.47 7.82 -6.31
CA ALA A 48 -9.81 7.76 -5.71
C ALA A 48 -9.90 6.70 -4.59
N VAL A 49 -9.38 5.49 -4.83
CA VAL A 49 -9.31 4.43 -3.81
C VAL A 49 -8.43 4.87 -2.65
N TYR A 50 -7.26 5.45 -2.92
CA TYR A 50 -6.37 6.00 -1.91
C TYR A 50 -7.09 7.06 -1.06
N ALA A 51 -7.74 8.04 -1.69
CA ALA A 51 -8.47 9.11 -1.02
C ALA A 51 -9.63 8.56 -0.17
N GLY A 52 -10.35 7.55 -0.67
CA GLY A 52 -11.40 6.86 0.06
C GLY A 52 -10.88 6.22 1.35
N PHE A 53 -9.79 5.45 1.28
CA PHE A 53 -9.17 4.86 2.48
C PHE A 53 -8.57 5.91 3.41
N LYS A 54 -7.96 6.96 2.86
CA LYS A 54 -7.39 8.06 3.63
C LYS A 54 -8.46 8.81 4.43
N TRP A 55 -9.64 9.01 3.85
CA TRP A 55 -10.80 9.55 4.54
C TRP A 55 -11.32 8.57 5.59
N LEU A 56 -11.44 7.29 5.25
CA LEU A 56 -11.94 6.26 6.18
C LEU A 56 -11.09 6.20 7.45
N THR A 57 -9.76 6.18 7.32
CA THR A 57 -8.83 6.14 8.46
C THR A 57 -8.89 7.43 9.29
N PHE A 58 -9.08 8.58 8.65
CA PHE A 58 -9.29 9.85 9.36
C PHE A 58 -10.62 9.88 10.12
N ALA A 59 -11.73 9.52 9.46
CA ALA A 59 -13.07 9.60 10.01
C ALA A 59 -13.32 8.60 11.17
N GLU A 60 -12.61 7.48 11.17
CA GLU A 60 -12.68 6.44 12.20
C GLU A 60 -11.67 6.65 13.34
N SER A 61 -10.71 7.56 13.19
CA SER A 61 -9.67 7.82 14.20
C SER A 61 -10.20 8.53 15.43
N GLU A 62 -9.75 8.08 16.60
CA GLU A 62 -10.04 8.75 17.87
C GLU A 62 -9.22 10.03 18.02
N ALA A 63 -7.96 10.01 17.57
CA ALA A 63 -7.08 11.19 17.58
C ALA A 63 -7.63 12.31 16.69
N ALA A 64 -8.23 11.96 15.54
CA ALA A 64 -8.82 12.93 14.61
C ALA A 64 -9.97 13.77 15.22
N ARG A 65 -10.67 13.26 16.25
CA ARG A 65 -11.76 13.99 16.92
C ARG A 65 -11.30 15.24 17.64
N ASN A 66 -10.04 15.26 18.07
CA ASN A 66 -9.42 16.37 18.79
C ASN A 66 -8.36 17.09 17.94
N ALA A 67 -8.17 16.68 16.69
CA ALA A 67 -7.18 17.27 15.80
C ALA A 67 -7.57 18.68 15.38
N SER A 68 -6.59 19.57 15.24
CA SER A 68 -6.83 20.89 14.66
C SER A 68 -7.16 20.76 13.17
N PHE A 69 -7.77 21.79 12.58
CA PHE A 69 -8.01 21.84 11.14
C PHE A 69 -6.70 21.71 10.34
N ALA A 70 -5.60 22.30 10.84
CA ALA A 70 -4.29 22.19 10.20
C ALA A 70 -3.75 20.76 10.24
N ASP A 71 -3.87 20.06 11.36
CA ASP A 71 -3.42 18.67 11.49
C ASP A 71 -4.22 17.73 10.60
N ALA A 72 -5.54 17.97 10.46
CA ALA A 72 -6.38 17.25 9.53
C ALA A 72 -5.91 17.43 8.07
N LEU A 73 -5.61 18.67 7.64
CA LEU A 73 -5.08 18.93 6.30
C LEU A 73 -3.70 18.29 6.10
N ASN A 74 -2.82 18.38 7.10
CA ASN A 74 -1.49 17.76 7.07
C ASN A 74 -1.59 16.25 6.89
N TYR A 75 -2.46 15.59 7.66
CA TYR A 75 -2.71 14.17 7.52
C TYR A 75 -3.25 13.85 6.12
N LEU A 76 -4.34 14.49 5.70
CA LEU A 76 -5.09 14.12 4.50
C LEU A 76 -4.29 14.34 3.20
N PHE A 77 -3.47 15.40 3.13
CA PHE A 77 -2.84 15.82 1.87
C PHE A 77 -1.31 15.77 1.85
N LEU A 78 -0.64 15.81 3.01
CA LEU A 78 0.81 15.92 3.09
C LEU A 78 1.51 14.67 3.67
N TRP A 79 0.73 13.65 4.04
CA TRP A 79 1.27 12.37 4.54
C TRP A 79 0.67 11.17 3.79
N PRO A 80 1.48 10.35 3.09
CA PRO A 80 0.97 9.19 2.36
C PRO A 80 0.47 8.03 3.23
N GLY A 81 0.87 7.94 4.51
CA GLY A 81 0.51 6.83 5.39
C GLY A 81 -0.98 6.82 5.82
N MET A 82 -1.45 5.68 6.33
CA MET A 82 -2.87 5.48 6.66
C MET A 82 -3.14 5.20 8.15
N ASP A 83 -2.14 5.35 9.01
CA ASP A 83 -2.33 5.36 10.47
C ASP A 83 -2.61 6.79 10.95
N ALA A 84 -3.90 7.12 11.11
CA ALA A 84 -4.35 8.43 11.58
C ALA A 84 -4.06 8.63 13.08
N ASP A 85 -4.20 7.61 13.90
CA ASP A 85 -3.98 7.71 15.34
C ASP A 85 -2.50 7.93 15.65
N ALA A 86 -1.57 7.28 14.93
CA ALA A 86 -0.14 7.55 15.07
C ALA A 86 0.23 8.97 14.60
N PHE A 87 -0.36 9.47 13.50
CA PHE A 87 -0.01 10.78 12.95
C PHE A 87 -0.61 11.95 13.76
N LEU A 88 -1.86 11.83 14.20
CA LEU A 88 -2.58 12.89 14.91
C LEU A 88 -2.49 12.77 16.43
N GLY A 89 -2.03 11.62 16.94
CA GLY A 89 -1.87 11.35 18.36
C GLY A 89 -0.61 11.96 18.96
N ASN A 90 -0.45 11.76 20.27
CA ASN A 90 0.68 12.26 21.05
C ASN A 90 1.84 11.25 21.18
N GLU A 91 1.88 10.25 20.30
CA GLU A 91 2.94 9.26 20.35
C GLU A 91 4.30 9.86 19.94
N PRO A 92 5.37 9.58 20.70
CA PRO A 92 6.67 10.17 20.41
C PRO A 92 7.26 9.65 19.10
N ALA A 93 7.64 10.56 18.21
CA ALA A 93 8.34 10.21 16.98
C ALA A 93 9.77 9.71 17.25
N VAL A 94 10.14 8.60 16.60
CA VAL A 94 11.53 8.16 16.55
C VAL A 94 12.31 9.12 15.65
N LYS A 95 13.42 9.70 16.09
CA LYS A 95 14.21 10.61 15.23
C LYS A 95 14.88 9.86 14.07
N PRO A 96 14.87 10.39 12.84
CA PRO A 96 15.53 9.75 11.71
C PRO A 96 17.05 9.81 11.85
N THR A 97 17.73 8.77 11.36
CA THR A 97 19.21 8.74 11.37
C THR A 97 19.77 9.38 10.11
N ARG A 98 21.01 9.91 10.15
CA ARG A 98 21.69 10.44 8.94
C ARG A 98 21.75 9.40 7.81
N ARG A 99 22.02 8.13 8.17
CA ARG A 99 22.02 7.01 7.22
C ARG A 99 20.66 6.82 6.57
N GLU A 100 19.58 6.96 7.31
CA GLU A 100 18.21 6.87 6.79
C GLU A 100 17.92 7.96 5.75
N VAL A 101 18.30 9.21 6.05
CA VAL A 101 18.15 10.35 5.13
C VAL A 101 18.91 10.11 3.83
N VAL A 102 20.19 9.74 3.92
CA VAL A 102 21.02 9.44 2.74
C VAL A 102 20.40 8.30 1.92
N LEU A 103 19.94 7.23 2.56
CA LEU A 103 19.31 6.12 1.84
C LEU A 103 17.99 6.51 1.15
N ALA A 104 17.19 7.40 1.75
CA ALA A 104 15.97 7.89 1.10
C ALA A 104 16.28 8.75 -0.12
N LEU A 105 17.28 9.64 -0.01
CA LEU A 105 17.77 10.45 -1.14
C LEU A 105 18.33 9.56 -2.27
N LEU A 106 19.15 8.56 -1.93
CA LEU A 106 19.72 7.64 -2.92
C LEU A 106 18.65 6.83 -3.65
N LYS A 107 17.62 6.34 -2.95
CA LYS A 107 16.49 5.63 -3.61
C LYS A 107 15.73 6.54 -4.55
N THR A 108 15.49 7.79 -4.13
CA THR A 108 14.82 8.80 -4.95
C THR A 108 15.63 9.09 -6.21
N ALA A 109 16.94 9.36 -6.06
CA ALA A 109 17.84 9.60 -7.18
C ALA A 109 17.94 8.38 -8.11
N ALA A 110 18.05 7.16 -7.56
CA ALA A 110 18.08 5.94 -8.36
C ALA A 110 16.77 5.74 -9.16
N GLY A 111 15.61 5.98 -8.53
CA GLY A 111 14.32 5.93 -9.21
C GLY A 111 14.22 6.94 -10.36
N LEU A 112 14.60 8.20 -10.11
CA LEU A 112 14.62 9.25 -11.13
C LEU A 112 15.60 8.93 -12.26
N THR A 113 16.78 8.38 -11.96
CA THR A 113 17.74 7.91 -12.96
C THR A 113 17.16 6.75 -13.79
N LEU A 114 16.43 5.81 -13.19
CA LEU A 114 15.78 4.75 -13.95
C LEU A 114 14.72 5.31 -14.90
N LEU A 115 13.89 6.25 -14.44
CA LEU A 115 12.81 6.85 -15.23
C LEU A 115 13.34 7.76 -16.35
N PHE A 116 14.18 8.74 -15.99
CA PHE A 116 14.59 9.80 -16.92
C PHE A 116 15.98 9.58 -17.52
N GLY A 117 16.75 8.62 -17.03
CA GLY A 117 18.07 8.27 -17.57
C GLY A 117 18.05 6.96 -18.35
N VAL A 118 17.59 5.87 -17.72
CA VAL A 118 17.70 4.51 -18.28
C VAL A 118 16.53 4.17 -19.21
N ALA A 119 15.29 4.51 -18.85
CA ALA A 119 14.09 4.04 -19.58
C ALA A 119 14.13 4.37 -21.08
N ARG A 120 14.59 5.57 -21.45
CA ARG A 120 14.76 6.00 -22.85
C ARG A 120 15.67 5.11 -23.70
N PHE A 121 16.62 4.40 -23.10
CA PHE A 121 17.52 3.48 -23.80
C PHE A 121 16.96 2.06 -23.86
N THR A 122 15.82 1.80 -23.23
CA THR A 122 15.18 0.49 -23.22
C THR A 122 14.05 0.38 -24.23
N THR A 123 13.71 1.43 -24.97
CA THR A 123 12.62 1.43 -25.96
C THR A 123 12.87 0.50 -27.15
N SER A 124 14.13 0.19 -27.44
CA SER A 124 14.53 -0.81 -28.45
C SER A 124 14.54 -2.26 -27.93
N LEU A 125 14.31 -2.46 -26.63
CA LEU A 125 14.26 -3.79 -25.99
C LEU A 125 12.81 -4.32 -25.96
N PRO A 126 12.59 -5.60 -25.59
CA PRO A 126 11.24 -6.11 -25.42
C PRO A 126 10.44 -5.26 -24.43
N LEU A 127 9.18 -5.03 -24.76
CA LEU A 127 8.21 -4.22 -24.00
C LEU A 127 8.23 -4.47 -22.49
N LEU A 128 8.39 -5.75 -22.13
CA LEU A 128 8.47 -6.22 -20.75
C LEU A 128 9.62 -5.56 -19.98
N VAL A 129 10.78 -5.38 -20.61
CA VAL A 129 11.96 -4.76 -20.00
C VAL A 129 11.68 -3.29 -19.69
N THR A 130 11.20 -2.52 -20.67
CA THR A 130 10.84 -1.10 -20.49
C THR A 130 9.78 -0.93 -19.41
N GLY A 131 8.73 -1.77 -19.43
CA GLY A 131 7.67 -1.76 -18.43
C GLY A 131 8.20 -2.02 -17.02
N TRP A 132 9.08 -3.00 -16.83
CA TRP A 132 9.68 -3.28 -15.51
C TRP A 132 10.65 -2.20 -15.05
N VAL A 133 11.45 -1.61 -15.95
CA VAL A 133 12.28 -0.44 -15.62
C VAL A 133 11.38 0.71 -15.14
N GLY A 134 10.25 0.93 -15.81
CA GLY A 134 9.23 1.88 -15.40
C GLY A 134 8.66 1.60 -14.01
N ILE A 135 8.18 0.39 -13.75
CA ILE A 135 7.64 0.00 -12.43
C ILE A 135 8.66 0.22 -11.32
N VAL A 136 9.89 -0.28 -11.51
CA VAL A 136 10.94 -0.15 -10.50
C VAL A 136 11.31 1.33 -10.30
N GLY A 137 11.41 2.11 -11.38
CA GLY A 137 11.66 3.55 -11.32
C GLY A 137 10.57 4.31 -10.56
N ILE A 138 9.29 4.05 -10.86
CA ILE A 138 8.13 4.65 -10.20
C ILE A 138 8.12 4.26 -8.71
N ALA A 139 8.26 2.97 -8.41
CA ALA A 139 8.24 2.48 -7.03
C ALA A 139 9.40 3.08 -6.21
N LEU A 140 10.62 3.11 -6.75
CA LEU A 140 11.78 3.69 -6.09
C LEU A 140 11.62 5.18 -5.85
N THR A 141 11.10 5.92 -6.83
CA THR A 141 10.87 7.36 -6.72
C THR A 141 9.78 7.66 -5.69
N LEU A 142 8.59 7.06 -5.83
CA LEU A 142 7.41 7.44 -5.05
C LEU A 142 7.35 6.74 -3.69
N LEU A 143 7.32 5.40 -3.68
CA LEU A 143 7.03 4.61 -2.47
C LEU A 143 8.24 4.47 -1.56
N PHE A 144 9.43 4.28 -2.13
CA PHE A 144 10.67 4.07 -1.38
C PHE A 144 11.48 5.35 -1.15
N GLY A 145 11.31 6.35 -2.02
CA GLY A 145 12.03 7.62 -2.02
C GLY A 145 11.21 8.73 -1.35
N VAL A 146 10.32 9.35 -2.12
CA VAL A 146 9.50 10.51 -1.71
C VAL A 146 8.69 10.23 -0.45
N ALA A 147 7.96 9.11 -0.37
CA ALA A 147 7.20 8.78 0.83
C ALA A 147 8.09 8.58 2.08
N HIS A 148 9.33 8.09 1.89
CA HIS A 148 10.30 7.97 2.97
C HIS A 148 10.85 9.35 3.38
N LEU A 149 11.11 10.24 2.42
CA LEU A 149 11.50 11.63 2.70
C LEU A 149 10.40 12.40 3.44
N LEU A 150 9.13 12.21 3.07
CA LEU A 150 7.99 12.77 3.81
C LEU A 150 7.92 12.24 5.25
N SER A 151 8.12 10.93 5.44
CA SER A 151 8.18 10.33 6.79
C SER A 151 9.30 10.96 7.63
N ILE A 152 10.49 11.15 7.04
CA ILE A 152 11.61 11.83 7.69
C ILE A 152 11.24 13.26 8.08
N ALA A 153 10.66 14.03 7.15
CA ALA A 153 10.28 15.42 7.40
C ALA A 153 9.29 15.53 8.57
N TRP A 154 8.23 14.72 8.58
CA TRP A 154 7.25 14.69 9.67
C TRP A 154 7.85 14.25 11.00
N ARG A 155 8.72 13.23 11.01
CA ARG A 155 9.42 12.78 12.24
C ARG A 155 10.40 13.80 12.78
N LEU A 156 10.99 14.65 11.93
CA LEU A 156 11.80 15.79 12.38
C LEU A 156 10.95 16.89 13.04
N LEU A 157 9.69 17.02 12.61
CA LEU A 157 8.69 17.89 13.24
C LEU A 157 8.03 17.27 14.48
N GLY A 158 8.46 16.07 14.89
CA GLY A 158 7.94 15.39 16.08
C GLY A 158 6.69 14.53 15.86
N VAL A 159 6.20 14.40 14.62
CA VAL A 159 5.03 13.59 14.27
C VAL A 159 5.42 12.13 14.06
N ASN A 160 4.68 11.17 14.62
CA ASN A 160 4.94 9.73 14.50
C ASN A 160 4.51 9.18 13.12
N ALA A 161 5.14 9.69 12.05
CA ALA A 161 4.91 9.27 10.68
C ALA A 161 5.89 8.16 10.28
N GLN A 162 5.56 6.89 10.55
CA GLN A 162 6.43 5.76 10.21
C GLN A 162 6.55 5.55 8.69
N PRO A 163 7.73 5.18 8.15
CA PRO A 163 7.89 4.94 6.71
C PRO A 163 6.95 3.86 6.20
N ILE A 164 6.20 4.14 5.13
CA ILE A 164 5.26 3.17 4.54
C ILE A 164 5.96 1.93 3.94
N MET A 165 7.25 2.04 3.62
CA MET A 165 8.11 0.95 3.17
C MET A 165 9.27 0.78 4.16
N ASN A 166 9.16 -0.18 5.08
CA ASN A 166 10.13 -0.41 6.14
C ASN A 166 11.10 -1.55 5.83
N ARG A 167 12.12 -1.25 5.00
CA ARG A 167 13.21 -2.19 4.65
C ARG A 167 12.71 -3.59 4.21
N PRO A 168 11.79 -3.70 3.23
CA PRO A 168 11.19 -4.99 2.85
C PRO A 168 12.19 -6.06 2.40
N LEU A 169 13.31 -5.67 1.79
CA LEU A 169 14.38 -6.62 1.37
C LEU A 169 15.10 -7.31 2.55
N TRP A 170 14.85 -6.84 3.78
CA TRP A 170 15.40 -7.42 5.01
C TRP A 170 14.45 -8.42 5.69
N ALA A 171 13.26 -8.64 5.10
CA ALA A 171 12.31 -9.62 5.62
C ALA A 171 12.95 -11.01 5.68
N THR A 172 12.80 -11.69 6.82
CA THR A 172 13.25 -13.09 7.00
C THR A 172 12.10 -14.11 6.95
N SER A 173 10.88 -13.61 6.73
CA SER A 173 9.64 -14.39 6.57
C SER A 173 8.62 -13.59 5.75
N LEU A 174 7.67 -14.27 5.11
CA LEU A 174 6.52 -13.65 4.42
C LEU A 174 5.63 -12.89 5.41
N SER A 175 5.46 -13.43 6.62
CA SER A 175 4.74 -12.76 7.70
C SER A 175 5.34 -11.39 8.04
N ASP A 176 6.67 -11.30 8.10
CA ASP A 176 7.41 -10.06 8.36
C ASP A 176 7.34 -9.12 7.15
N PHE A 177 7.48 -9.64 5.93
CA PHE A 177 7.36 -8.86 4.69
C PHE A 177 6.01 -8.15 4.58
N TRP A 178 4.91 -8.91 4.61
CA TRP A 178 3.55 -8.37 4.42
C TRP A 178 2.97 -7.68 5.66
N GLY A 179 3.44 -8.05 6.86
CA GLY A 179 2.88 -7.53 8.12
C GLY A 179 3.60 -6.32 8.70
N GLN A 180 4.86 -6.07 8.35
CA GLN A 180 5.65 -5.03 9.03
C GLN A 180 6.57 -4.20 8.10
N ARG A 181 6.66 -4.54 6.81
CA ARG A 181 7.68 -3.96 5.94
C ARG A 181 7.20 -3.44 4.60
N TRP A 182 6.21 -4.11 4.00
CA TRP A 182 5.68 -3.76 2.70
C TRP A 182 4.36 -3.01 2.83
N ASN A 183 4.31 -1.79 2.27
CA ASN A 183 3.11 -0.97 2.16
C ASN A 183 2.28 -0.88 3.46
N LEU A 184 2.90 -0.32 4.52
CA LEU A 184 2.27 -0.21 5.83
C LEU A 184 0.95 0.56 5.79
N ALA A 185 0.81 1.54 4.89
CA ALA A 185 -0.45 2.24 4.69
C ALA A 185 -1.60 1.27 4.36
N PHE A 186 -1.40 0.38 3.37
CA PHE A 186 -2.43 -0.61 3.02
C PHE A 186 -2.60 -1.70 4.09
N HIS A 187 -1.50 -2.08 4.75
CA HIS A 187 -1.54 -3.00 5.90
C HIS A 187 -2.45 -2.45 7.01
N ASP A 188 -2.36 -1.16 7.34
CA ASP A 188 -3.12 -0.55 8.44
C ASP A 188 -4.63 -0.59 8.14
N VAL A 189 -5.02 -0.27 6.90
CA VAL A 189 -6.40 -0.41 6.42
C VAL A 189 -6.89 -1.86 6.52
N GLY A 190 -6.12 -2.81 5.98
CA GLY A 190 -6.48 -4.24 6.03
C GLY A 190 -6.57 -4.77 7.45
N ARG A 191 -5.68 -4.32 8.34
CA ARG A 191 -5.69 -4.72 9.75
C ARG A 191 -6.89 -4.17 10.49
N GLU A 192 -7.19 -2.88 10.34
CA GLU A 192 -8.24 -2.21 11.09
C GLU A 192 -9.63 -2.56 10.60
N PHE A 193 -9.83 -2.56 9.28
CA PHE A 193 -11.18 -2.66 8.70
C PHE A 193 -11.54 -4.05 8.18
N VAL A 194 -10.57 -4.97 8.09
CA VAL A 194 -10.82 -6.35 7.62
C VAL A 194 -10.42 -7.38 8.69
N PHE A 195 -9.17 -7.37 9.14
CA PHE A 195 -8.66 -8.41 10.04
C PHE A 195 -9.28 -8.35 11.44
N ARG A 196 -9.19 -7.20 12.12
CA ARG A 196 -9.66 -7.03 13.51
C ARG A 196 -11.16 -7.36 13.67
N PRO A 197 -12.07 -6.89 12.79
CA PRO A 197 -13.50 -7.23 12.89
C PRO A 197 -13.80 -8.71 12.67
N LEU A 198 -13.02 -9.39 11.80
CA LEU A 198 -13.21 -10.80 11.47
C LEU A 198 -12.56 -11.76 12.47
N LEU A 199 -11.50 -11.33 13.16
CA LEU A 199 -10.69 -12.20 14.04
C LEU A 199 -11.51 -12.96 15.07
N ARG A 200 -12.45 -12.28 15.74
CA ARG A 200 -13.31 -12.89 16.76
C ARG A 200 -14.42 -13.76 16.18
N ARG A 201 -14.78 -13.58 14.92
CA ARG A 201 -15.92 -14.26 14.26
C ARG A 201 -15.48 -15.53 13.54
N VAL A 202 -14.36 -15.47 12.82
CA VAL A 202 -13.90 -16.55 11.92
C VAL A 202 -12.49 -17.03 12.25
N GLY A 203 -11.80 -16.43 13.22
CA GLY A 203 -10.46 -16.84 13.64
C GLY A 203 -9.34 -16.36 12.72
N VAL A 204 -8.09 -16.64 13.13
CA VAL A 204 -6.87 -16.08 12.52
C VAL A 204 -6.68 -16.49 11.06
N ILE A 205 -6.96 -17.75 10.73
CA ILE A 205 -6.74 -18.30 9.38
C ILE A 205 -7.61 -17.56 8.35
N TRP A 206 -8.93 -17.56 8.57
CA TRP A 206 -9.88 -16.93 7.65
C TRP A 206 -9.76 -15.41 7.63
N SER A 207 -9.41 -14.79 8.76
CA SER A 207 -9.15 -13.34 8.80
C SER A 207 -7.91 -12.97 8.00
N THR A 208 -6.86 -13.80 8.02
CA THR A 208 -5.66 -13.61 7.19
C THR A 208 -6.01 -13.71 5.71
N LEU A 209 -6.72 -14.77 5.30
CA LEU A 209 -7.15 -14.94 3.91
C LEU A 209 -8.06 -13.81 3.44
N ALA A 210 -8.96 -13.31 4.30
CA ALA A 210 -9.82 -12.18 3.98
C ALA A 210 -9.04 -10.90 3.69
N VAL A 211 -7.97 -10.60 4.43
CA VAL A 211 -7.09 -9.45 4.15
C VAL A 211 -6.42 -9.59 2.79
N PHE A 212 -5.89 -10.77 2.48
CA PHE A 212 -5.24 -11.01 1.19
C PHE A 212 -6.24 -10.99 0.03
N LEU A 213 -7.45 -11.52 0.21
CA LEU A 213 -8.52 -11.42 -0.78
C LEU A 213 -8.93 -9.96 -1.00
N PHE A 214 -9.13 -9.20 0.07
CA PHE A 214 -9.42 -7.76 -0.01
C PHE A 214 -8.33 -7.00 -0.76
N SER A 215 -7.06 -7.26 -0.45
CA SER A 215 -5.93 -6.69 -1.18
C SER A 215 -5.98 -7.04 -2.66
N GLY A 216 -6.21 -8.32 -2.98
CA GLY A 216 -6.39 -8.83 -4.33
C GLY A 216 -7.44 -8.07 -5.12
N VAL A 217 -8.65 -7.98 -4.57
CA VAL A 217 -9.79 -7.31 -5.21
C VAL A 217 -9.53 -5.83 -5.44
N VAL A 218 -8.90 -5.14 -4.50
CA VAL A 218 -8.55 -3.72 -4.67
C VAL A 218 -7.50 -3.54 -5.76
N HIS A 219 -6.51 -4.43 -5.87
CA HIS A 219 -5.53 -4.36 -6.94
C HIS A 219 -6.16 -4.71 -8.30
N ASP A 220 -7.08 -5.68 -8.37
CA ASP A 220 -7.87 -5.95 -9.57
C ASP A 220 -8.68 -4.72 -10.01
N LEU A 221 -9.35 -4.06 -9.05
CA LEU A 221 -10.12 -2.85 -9.28
C LEU A 221 -9.29 -1.76 -9.96
N VAL A 222 -8.05 -1.57 -9.53
CA VAL A 222 -7.19 -0.49 -10.04
C VAL A 222 -6.41 -0.91 -11.29
N MET A 223 -5.89 -2.14 -11.32
CA MET A 223 -4.89 -2.58 -12.30
C MET A 223 -5.48 -3.37 -13.47
N SER A 224 -6.67 -3.94 -13.32
CA SER A 224 -7.23 -4.88 -14.30
C SER A 224 -8.62 -4.46 -14.81
N VAL A 225 -9.48 -3.90 -13.95
CA VAL A 225 -10.84 -3.49 -14.33
C VAL A 225 -10.88 -2.40 -15.40
N PRO A 226 -10.10 -1.29 -15.33
CA PRO A 226 -10.13 -0.26 -16.37
C PRO A 226 -9.66 -0.78 -17.73
N LEU A 227 -8.79 -1.81 -17.73
CA LEU A 227 -8.24 -2.45 -18.93
C LEU A 227 -9.16 -3.54 -19.49
N ARG A 228 -10.14 -4.00 -18.70
CA ARG A 228 -10.96 -5.20 -18.97
C ARG A 228 -10.12 -6.45 -19.28
N GLN A 229 -8.92 -6.52 -18.73
CA GLN A 229 -7.93 -7.57 -18.99
C GLN A 229 -7.15 -7.90 -17.72
N GLY A 230 -6.81 -9.18 -17.54
CA GLY A 230 -6.08 -9.64 -16.37
C GLY A 230 -6.88 -9.65 -15.07
N ILE A 231 -8.22 -9.48 -15.13
CA ILE A 231 -9.09 -9.51 -13.95
C ILE A 231 -8.96 -10.88 -13.28
N GLY A 232 -8.69 -10.85 -11.97
CA GLY A 232 -8.41 -12.00 -11.12
C GLY A 232 -6.93 -12.31 -10.95
N LEU A 233 -6.03 -11.81 -11.81
CA LEU A 233 -4.60 -12.12 -11.71
C LEU A 233 -3.96 -11.49 -10.44
N PRO A 234 -4.17 -10.19 -10.13
CA PRO A 234 -3.83 -9.63 -8.82
C PRO A 234 -4.46 -10.38 -7.63
N THR A 235 -5.74 -10.76 -7.72
CA THR A 235 -6.38 -11.54 -6.64
C THR A 235 -5.70 -12.88 -6.42
N ILE A 236 -5.40 -13.62 -7.48
CA ILE A 236 -4.66 -14.88 -7.40
C ILE A 236 -3.28 -14.64 -6.77
N TYR A 237 -2.55 -13.60 -7.18
CA TYR A 237 -1.26 -13.24 -6.57
C TYR A 237 -1.37 -13.12 -5.05
N PHE A 238 -2.29 -12.30 -4.55
CA PHE A 238 -2.42 -12.08 -3.11
C PHE A 238 -2.96 -13.30 -2.36
N LEU A 239 -3.86 -14.10 -2.95
CA LEU A 239 -4.30 -15.37 -2.34
C LEU A 239 -3.14 -16.37 -2.22
N LEU A 240 -2.24 -16.45 -3.21
CA LEU A 240 -1.02 -17.24 -3.11
C LEU A 240 -0.14 -16.76 -1.94
N GLN A 241 0.02 -15.45 -1.76
CA GLN A 241 0.74 -14.89 -0.61
C GLN A 241 0.08 -15.28 0.72
N GLY A 242 -1.24 -15.17 0.84
CA GLY A 242 -1.99 -15.53 2.05
C GLY A 242 -1.85 -17.01 2.40
N CYS A 243 -2.02 -17.90 1.43
CA CYS A 243 -1.79 -19.33 1.61
C CYS A 243 -0.35 -19.63 2.02
N ALA A 244 0.64 -18.96 1.42
CA ALA A 244 2.05 -19.15 1.75
C ALA A 244 2.40 -18.64 3.16
N VAL A 245 1.80 -17.54 3.64
CA VAL A 245 1.92 -17.07 5.04
C VAL A 245 1.36 -18.12 6.01
N LEU A 246 0.21 -18.72 5.71
CA LEU A 246 -0.35 -19.78 6.54
C LEU A 246 0.52 -21.04 6.53
N PHE A 247 1.06 -21.41 5.37
CA PHE A 247 1.97 -22.54 5.22
C PHE A 247 3.28 -22.32 6.00
N GLU A 248 3.88 -21.13 5.90
CA GLU A 248 5.06 -20.72 6.68
C GLU A 248 4.85 -20.92 8.18
N ARG A 249 3.66 -20.58 8.68
CA ARG A 249 3.29 -20.69 10.11
C ARG A 249 2.87 -22.10 10.55
N SER A 250 2.66 -23.02 9.59
CA SER A 250 2.31 -24.41 9.87
C SER A 250 3.44 -25.17 10.58
N ARG A 251 3.14 -26.35 11.13
CA ARG A 251 4.16 -27.23 11.74
C ARG A 251 5.28 -27.58 10.75
N VAL A 252 4.90 -27.83 9.50
CA VAL A 252 5.83 -28.18 8.42
C VAL A 252 6.71 -26.98 8.07
N GLY A 253 6.10 -25.80 7.86
CA GLY A 253 6.84 -24.57 7.56
C GLY A 253 7.85 -24.19 8.65
N LYS A 254 7.46 -24.34 9.92
CA LYS A 254 8.38 -24.16 11.06
C LYS A 254 9.52 -25.17 11.07
N ARG A 255 9.25 -26.45 10.78
CA ARG A 255 10.27 -27.51 10.71
C ARG A 255 11.28 -27.25 9.58
N LEU A 256 10.81 -26.74 8.44
CA LEU A 256 11.64 -26.34 7.30
C LEU A 256 12.39 -25.00 7.54
N GLY A 257 12.12 -24.30 8.64
CA GLY A 257 12.77 -23.02 8.95
C GLY A 257 12.33 -21.86 8.07
N LEU A 258 11.13 -21.91 7.47
CA LEU A 258 10.66 -20.90 6.51
C LEU A 258 10.44 -19.51 7.12
N SER A 259 10.40 -19.41 8.45
CA SER A 259 10.15 -18.15 9.15
C SER A 259 11.42 -17.47 9.70
N ARG A 260 12.62 -17.94 9.35
CA ARG A 260 13.88 -17.40 9.89
C ARG A 260 15.11 -17.66 9.01
N GLY A 261 16.14 -16.83 9.21
CA GLY A 261 17.45 -17.04 8.61
C GLY A 261 17.45 -16.97 7.08
N LEU A 262 18.48 -17.56 6.45
CA LEU A 262 18.63 -17.53 4.99
C LEU A 262 17.53 -18.31 4.26
N ILE A 263 17.06 -19.42 4.82
CA ILE A 263 15.99 -20.23 4.24
C ILE A 263 14.69 -19.43 4.16
N GLY A 264 14.29 -18.79 5.26
CA GLY A 264 13.10 -17.94 5.26
C GLY A 264 13.22 -16.73 4.33
N ARG A 265 14.40 -16.12 4.22
CA ARG A 265 14.66 -15.06 3.23
C ARG A 265 14.50 -15.56 1.79
N ALA A 266 15.08 -16.70 1.46
CA ALA A 266 14.99 -17.28 0.12
C ALA A 266 13.54 -17.67 -0.22
N PHE A 267 12.83 -18.29 0.71
CA PHE A 267 11.40 -18.60 0.57
C PHE A 267 10.56 -17.34 0.37
N THR A 268 10.77 -16.31 1.19
CA THR A 268 10.08 -15.02 1.09
C THR A 268 10.32 -14.39 -0.29
N ALA A 269 11.58 -14.29 -0.71
CA ALA A 269 11.94 -13.72 -2.00
C ALA A 269 11.31 -14.50 -3.17
N ALA A 270 11.39 -15.83 -3.14
CA ALA A 270 10.82 -16.68 -4.18
C ALA A 270 9.30 -16.51 -4.30
N ILE A 271 8.58 -16.56 -3.17
CA ILE A 271 7.11 -16.45 -3.17
C ILE A 271 6.64 -15.04 -3.55
N VAL A 272 7.38 -13.98 -3.19
CA VAL A 272 7.02 -12.61 -3.58
C VAL A 272 7.34 -12.34 -5.05
N LEU A 273 8.51 -12.75 -5.53
CA LEU A 273 9.05 -12.35 -6.84
C LEU A 273 8.64 -13.28 -7.98
N LEU A 274 8.58 -14.60 -7.78
CA LEU A 274 8.29 -15.53 -8.87
C LEU A 274 6.90 -15.30 -9.48
N PRO A 275 5.80 -15.13 -8.70
CA PRO A 275 4.49 -14.85 -9.26
C PRO A 275 4.23 -13.36 -9.51
N ILE A 276 5.22 -12.47 -9.42
CA ILE A 276 5.01 -11.01 -9.46
C ILE A 276 4.38 -10.53 -10.78
N GLY A 277 4.56 -11.29 -11.87
CA GLY A 277 3.90 -11.04 -13.15
C GLY A 277 2.39 -11.28 -13.14
N LEU A 278 1.82 -11.93 -12.12
CA LEU A 278 0.37 -11.99 -11.90
C LEU A 278 -0.15 -10.63 -11.40
N LEU A 279 0.60 -9.98 -10.51
CA LEU A 279 0.27 -8.65 -10.01
C LEU A 279 0.44 -7.59 -11.10
N PHE A 280 1.63 -7.55 -11.71
CA PHE A 280 1.95 -6.62 -12.81
C PHE A 280 1.87 -7.36 -14.15
N HIS A 281 0.66 -7.78 -14.51
CA HIS A 281 0.42 -8.53 -15.74
C HIS A 281 0.72 -7.73 -17.00
N PHE A 282 0.98 -8.42 -18.11
CA PHE A 282 1.44 -7.82 -19.36
C PHE A 282 0.54 -6.67 -19.85
N ALA A 283 -0.79 -6.84 -19.81
CA ALA A 283 -1.73 -5.78 -20.19
C ALA A 283 -1.59 -4.51 -19.33
N PHE A 284 -1.30 -4.64 -18.03
CA PHE A 284 -1.05 -3.50 -17.15
C PHE A 284 0.22 -2.74 -17.54
N LEU A 285 1.30 -3.47 -17.86
CA LEU A 285 2.52 -2.86 -18.37
C LEU A 285 2.25 -2.08 -19.66
N GLN A 286 1.57 -2.72 -20.61
CA GLN A 286 1.34 -2.17 -21.94
C GLN A 286 0.37 -0.98 -21.95
N GLN A 287 -0.73 -1.05 -21.19
CA GLN A 287 -1.82 -0.08 -21.29
C GLN A 287 -1.80 0.99 -20.20
N VAL A 288 -1.03 0.79 -19.12
CA VAL A 288 -0.91 1.76 -18.02
C VAL A 288 0.52 2.26 -17.90
N ILE A 289 1.49 1.37 -17.70
CA ILE A 289 2.86 1.80 -17.37
C ILE A 289 3.52 2.52 -18.54
N LEU A 290 3.52 1.95 -19.75
CA LEU A 290 4.22 2.59 -20.87
C LEU A 290 3.59 3.92 -21.30
N PRO A 291 2.25 4.05 -21.44
CA PRO A 291 1.66 5.34 -21.73
C PRO A 291 1.91 6.37 -20.62
N THR A 292 2.03 5.91 -19.36
CA THR A 292 2.46 6.78 -18.25
C THR A 292 3.89 7.27 -18.46
N LEU A 293 4.82 6.40 -18.86
CA LEU A 293 6.21 6.77 -19.13
C LEU A 293 6.32 7.75 -20.32
N GLU A 294 5.55 7.54 -21.38
CA GLU A 294 5.45 8.47 -22.51
C GLU A 294 4.91 9.82 -22.06
N PHE A 295 3.80 9.82 -21.30
CA PHE A 295 3.16 11.04 -20.79
C PHE A 295 4.09 11.90 -19.93
N ILE A 296 4.90 11.28 -19.07
CA ILE A 296 5.85 12.01 -18.21
C ILE A 296 7.18 12.34 -18.93
N GLY A 297 7.35 11.97 -20.21
CA GLY A 297 8.58 12.19 -20.97
C GLY A 297 9.76 11.31 -20.54
N ALA A 298 9.51 10.17 -19.89
CA ALA A 298 10.53 9.19 -19.51
C ALA A 298 11.00 8.37 -20.72
N ILE A 299 10.10 8.11 -21.67
CA ILE A 299 10.36 7.50 -22.98
C ILE A 299 9.73 8.37 -24.07
N GLY A 300 10.25 8.25 -25.29
CA GLY A 300 9.79 9.00 -26.47
C GLY A 300 9.30 8.07 -27.57
#